data_AF-A0A5Q4G4M2-F1
#
_entry.id   AF-A0A5Q4G4M2-F1
#
_cell.length_a   1.000
_cell.length_b   1.000
_cell.length_c   1.000
_cell.angle_alpha   90.00
_cell.angle_beta   90.00
_cell.angle_gamma   90.00
#
_symmetry.space_group_name_H-M   'P 1'
#
loop_
_entity.id
_entity.type
_entity.pdbx_description
1 polymer ?
#
loop_
_entity_poly.entity_id
_entity_poly.type
_entity_poly.pdbx_seq_one_letter_code
_entity_poly.pdbx_strand_id
1 'polypeptide(L)'
;MSRAFVKEDASDERVVVPARAPLPQGAANLVTTSGLRALHAERAELEAERRRIEAEGSAGDRARALLVADERSEALEARIASARLAPAPSEPDDEVVVGSEVHVRRDDGRALRVRIVGVDESDPAQGLIAFTAPMAAALLGLHVGDTVQALGTELTVTAVRFPEDDAAPQAAPPA
;
A
#
# COMPACT_ATOMS: atom_id res chain seq x y z
N MET A 1 14.22 -17.57 58.62
CA MET A 1 13.01 -17.72 57.79
C MET A 1 12.68 -16.36 57.20
N SER A 2 13.06 -16.14 55.93
CA SER A 2 12.66 -14.92 55.19
C SER A 2 12.48 -15.30 53.73
N ARG A 3 11.26 -15.73 53.36
CA ARG A 3 10.83 -15.79 51.97
C ARG A 3 10.54 -14.35 51.54
N ALA A 4 11.43 -13.77 50.75
CA ALA A 4 11.17 -12.53 50.02
C ALA A 4 11.81 -12.67 48.65
N PHE A 5 11.19 -13.49 47.80
CA PHE A 5 11.50 -13.56 46.38
C PHE A 5 10.21 -13.87 45.64
N VAL A 6 9.51 -12.81 45.24
CA VAL A 6 8.72 -12.77 44.01
C VAL A 6 8.78 -11.31 43.56
N LYS A 7 9.77 -11.00 42.72
CA LYS A 7 9.73 -9.79 41.90
C LYS A 7 9.09 -10.22 40.59
N GLU A 8 7.77 -10.11 40.52
CA GLU A 8 7.02 -10.11 39.27
C GLU A 8 7.36 -8.82 38.51
N ASP A 9 8.57 -8.75 37.96
CA ASP A 9 8.82 -7.86 36.83
C ASP A 9 8.64 -8.70 35.56
N ALA A 10 7.41 -9.17 35.33
CA ALA A 10 6.99 -9.51 33.98
C ALA A 10 7.06 -8.20 33.20
N SER A 11 8.09 -8.09 32.36
CA SER A 11 8.34 -6.96 31.49
C SER A 11 7.06 -6.58 30.72
N ASP A 12 6.36 -5.56 31.20
CA ASP A 12 5.21 -4.90 30.55
C ASP A 12 5.68 -4.03 29.38
N GLU A 13 6.63 -4.55 28.58
CA GLU A 13 6.99 -3.96 27.31
C GLU A 13 5.83 -4.21 26.35
N ARG A 14 4.90 -3.27 26.32
CA ARG A 14 3.87 -3.20 25.28
C ARG A 14 4.54 -3.38 23.92
N VAL A 15 4.17 -4.47 23.25
CA VAL A 15 4.50 -4.65 21.84
C VAL A 15 3.91 -3.46 21.09
N VAL A 16 4.74 -2.77 20.32
CA VAL A 16 4.27 -1.70 19.43
C VAL A 16 4.32 -2.24 18.01
N VAL A 17 3.16 -2.51 17.44
CA VAL A 17 3.02 -2.79 16.01
C VAL A 17 2.95 -1.45 15.26
N PRO A 18 3.85 -1.19 14.29
CA PRO A 18 3.74 -0.02 13.45
C PRO A 18 2.40 0.00 12.72
N ALA A 19 1.66 1.10 12.84
CA ALA A 19 0.41 1.26 12.14
C ALA A 19 0.65 1.34 10.62
N ARG A 20 -0.26 0.76 9.83
CA ARG A 20 -0.29 0.96 8.38
C ARG A 20 -0.50 2.44 8.04
N ALA A 21 0.03 2.88 6.90
CA ALA A 21 -0.10 4.26 6.45
C ALA A 21 -1.58 4.69 6.42
N PRO A 22 -1.97 5.79 7.08
CA PRO A 22 -3.36 6.17 7.22
C PRO A 22 -3.96 6.56 5.87
N LEU A 23 -5.23 6.20 5.66
CA LEU A 23 -6.02 6.73 4.57
C LEU A 23 -6.56 8.11 4.97
N PRO A 24 -6.64 9.08 4.04
CA PRO A 24 -7.32 10.35 4.31
C PRO A 24 -8.78 10.12 4.70
N GLN A 25 -9.29 10.94 5.61
CA GLN A 25 -10.66 10.82 6.11
C GLN A 25 -11.67 10.98 4.95
N GLY A 26 -12.56 9.99 4.79
CA GLY A 26 -13.59 9.99 3.75
C GLY A 26 -13.12 9.57 2.35
N ALA A 27 -11.82 9.36 2.13
CA ALA A 27 -11.32 8.84 0.86
C ALA A 27 -11.62 7.33 0.73
N ALA A 28 -11.97 6.90 -0.48
CA ALA A 28 -12.00 5.49 -0.81
C ALA A 28 -10.58 4.91 -0.76
N ASN A 29 -10.41 3.69 -0.23
CA ASN A 29 -9.15 2.97 -0.29
C ASN A 29 -8.92 2.42 -1.70
N LEU A 30 -8.55 3.29 -2.64
CA LEU A 30 -8.25 2.88 -4.00
C LEU A 30 -6.97 2.05 -4.01
N VAL A 31 -7.05 0.88 -4.65
CA VAL A 31 -5.92 -0.02 -4.86
C VAL A 31 -5.88 -0.46 -6.32
N THR A 32 -4.69 -0.75 -6.82
CA THR A 32 -4.54 -1.40 -8.12
C THR A 32 -4.79 -2.90 -8.01
N THR A 33 -4.94 -3.59 -9.14
CA THR A 33 -5.06 -5.06 -9.18
C THR A 33 -3.80 -5.71 -8.61
N SER A 34 -2.63 -5.21 -9.01
CA SER A 34 -1.34 -5.67 -8.48
C SER A 34 -1.21 -5.40 -6.97
N GLY A 35 -1.69 -4.26 -6.49
CA GLY A 35 -1.74 -3.92 -5.06
C GLY A 35 -2.62 -4.81 -4.22
N LEU A 36 -3.86 -5.08 -4.67
CA LEU A 36 -4.76 -5.98 -3.96
C LEU A 36 -4.19 -7.40 -3.86
N ARG A 37 -3.55 -7.87 -4.95
CA ARG A 37 -2.83 -9.15 -4.96
C ARG A 37 -1.68 -9.16 -3.95
N ALA A 38 -0.92 -8.07 -3.83
CA ALA A 38 0.14 -7.94 -2.84
C ALA A 38 -0.39 -8.01 -1.40
N LEU A 39 -1.52 -7.35 -1.10
CA LEU A 39 -2.16 -7.43 0.22
C LEU A 39 -2.60 -8.88 0.56
N HIS A 40 -3.15 -9.61 -0.41
CA HIS A 40 -3.50 -11.02 -0.20
C HIS A 40 -2.29 -11.93 -0.03
N ALA A 41 -1.18 -11.64 -0.73
CA ALA A 41 0.08 -12.36 -0.53
C ALA A 41 0.64 -12.10 0.88
N GLU A 42 0.64 -10.84 1.34
CA GLU A 42 1.06 -10.47 2.70
C GLU A 42 0.24 -11.21 3.76
N ARG A 43 -1.08 -11.38 3.56
CA ARG A 43 -1.92 -12.15 4.46
C ARG A 43 -1.47 -13.60 4.56
N ALA A 44 -1.22 -14.26 3.42
CA ALA A 44 -0.76 -15.64 3.40
C ALA A 44 0.60 -15.79 4.11
N GLU A 45 1.48 -14.80 3.98
CA GLU A 45 2.76 -14.75 4.70
C GLU A 45 2.57 -14.62 6.21
N LEU A 46 1.68 -13.74 6.67
CA LEU A 46 1.34 -13.60 8.10
C LEU A 46 0.73 -14.88 8.69
N GLU A 47 -0.16 -15.54 7.95
CA GLU A 47 -0.73 -16.84 8.36
C GLU A 47 0.35 -17.93 8.44
N ALA A 48 1.34 -17.92 7.55
CA ALA A 48 2.48 -18.83 7.61
C ALA A 48 3.42 -18.50 8.79
N GLU A 49 3.66 -17.21 9.06
CA GLU A 49 4.43 -16.72 10.20
C GLU A 49 3.79 -17.18 11.52
N ARG A 50 2.48 -16.98 11.67
CA ARG A 50 1.71 -17.41 12.84
C ARG A 50 1.83 -18.91 13.09
N ARG A 51 1.68 -19.74 12.05
CA ARG A 51 1.86 -21.20 12.15
C ARG A 51 3.27 -21.60 12.60
N ARG A 52 4.31 -20.90 12.14
CA ARG A 52 5.69 -21.14 12.60
C ARG A 52 5.86 -20.80 14.08
N ILE A 53 5.33 -19.66 14.51
CA ILE A 53 5.37 -19.23 15.93
C ILE A 53 4.70 -20.28 16.83
N GLU A 54 3.55 -20.82 16.42
CA GLU A 54 2.85 -21.87 17.15
C GLU A 54 3.71 -23.14 17.29
N ALA A 55 4.34 -23.58 16.19
CA ALA A 55 5.12 -24.81 16.15
C ALA A 55 6.45 -24.72 16.94
N GLU A 56 7.15 -23.58 16.91
CA GLU A 56 8.57 -23.50 17.29
C GLU A 56 8.86 -22.63 18.54
N GLY A 57 7.91 -21.80 19.00
CA GLY A 57 8.17 -20.82 20.06
C GLY A 57 8.37 -21.37 21.49
N SER A 58 9.22 -20.74 22.30
CA SER A 58 9.21 -20.92 23.75
C SER A 58 7.89 -20.40 24.33
N ALA A 59 7.41 -20.91 25.48
CA ALA A 59 6.08 -20.55 25.98
C ALA A 59 5.88 -19.03 26.20
N GLY A 60 6.91 -18.32 26.67
CA GLY A 60 6.86 -16.88 26.87
C GLY A 60 6.99 -16.07 25.57
N ASP A 61 7.95 -16.44 24.72
CA ASP A 61 8.19 -15.73 23.45
C ASP A 61 7.06 -15.95 22.44
N ARG A 62 6.42 -17.14 22.48
CA ARG A 62 5.28 -17.49 21.62
C ARG A 62 4.10 -16.55 21.85
N ALA A 63 3.72 -16.31 23.11
CA ALA A 63 2.57 -15.47 23.42
C ALA A 63 2.76 -14.03 22.91
N ARG A 64 3.96 -13.46 23.12
CA ARG A 64 4.31 -12.13 22.62
C ARG A 64 4.29 -12.08 21.10
N ALA A 65 4.91 -13.07 20.43
CA ALA A 65 4.97 -13.12 18.98
C ALA A 65 3.59 -13.31 18.32
N LEU A 66 2.71 -14.11 18.91
CA LEU A 66 1.33 -14.29 18.43
C LEU A 66 0.52 -12.99 18.54
N LEU A 67 0.65 -12.26 19.65
CA LEU A 67 -0.02 -10.96 19.82
C LEU A 67 0.40 -9.98 18.69
N VAL A 68 1.70 -9.90 18.38
CA VAL A 68 2.21 -9.06 17.28
C VAL A 68 1.60 -9.48 15.94
N ALA A 69 1.56 -10.78 15.66
CA ALA A 69 1.06 -11.33 14.41
C ALA A 69 -0.46 -11.10 14.25
N ASP A 70 -1.22 -11.27 15.34
CA ASP A 70 -2.67 -11.07 15.36
C ASP A 70 -3.00 -9.57 15.13
N GLU A 71 -2.31 -8.64 15.80
CA GLU A 71 -2.49 -7.19 15.56
C GLU A 71 -2.16 -6.78 14.12
N ARG A 72 -1.09 -7.32 13.53
CA ARG A 72 -0.75 -7.09 12.11
C ARG A 72 -1.80 -7.66 11.17
N SER A 73 -2.36 -8.83 11.50
CA SER A 73 -3.40 -9.50 10.73
C SER A 73 -4.71 -8.72 10.76
N GLU A 74 -5.14 -8.24 11.93
CA GLU A 74 -6.34 -7.40 12.07
C GLU A 74 -6.21 -6.10 11.26
N ALA A 75 -5.05 -5.44 11.34
CA ALA A 75 -4.80 -4.24 10.55
C ALA A 75 -4.81 -4.50 9.04
N LEU A 76 -4.28 -5.64 8.58
CA LEU A 76 -4.31 -6.05 7.18
C LEU A 76 -5.72 -6.41 6.70
N GLU A 77 -6.47 -7.18 7.48
CA GLU A 77 -7.84 -7.56 7.15
C GLU A 77 -8.75 -6.35 7.04
N ALA A 78 -8.63 -5.38 7.96
CA ALA A 78 -9.33 -4.11 7.85
C ALA A 78 -8.96 -3.35 6.58
N ARG A 79 -7.68 -3.42 6.17
CA ARG A 79 -7.22 -2.78 4.93
C ARG A 79 -7.82 -3.45 3.70
N ILE A 80 -7.73 -4.77 3.60
CA ILE A 80 -8.29 -5.56 2.49
C ILE A 80 -9.81 -5.36 2.40
N ALA A 81 -10.52 -5.40 3.53
CA ALA A 81 -11.98 -5.22 3.57
C ALA A 81 -12.43 -3.84 3.09
N SER A 82 -11.63 -2.80 3.33
CA SER A 82 -11.91 -1.44 2.85
C SER A 82 -11.48 -1.17 1.40
N ALA A 83 -10.64 -2.04 0.83
CA ALA A 83 -10.02 -1.85 -0.48
C ALA A 83 -11.06 -1.81 -1.61
N ARG A 84 -10.86 -0.87 -2.54
CA ARG A 84 -11.67 -0.71 -3.74
C ARG A 84 -10.74 -0.69 -4.94
N LEU A 85 -10.94 -1.63 -5.85
CA LEU A 85 -10.18 -1.64 -7.10
C LEU A 85 -10.43 -0.34 -7.86
N ALA A 86 -9.33 0.29 -8.28
CA ALA A 86 -9.39 1.41 -9.19
C ALA A 86 -10.04 0.96 -10.51
N PRO A 87 -10.88 1.82 -11.14
CA PRO A 87 -11.43 1.52 -12.44
C PRO A 87 -10.31 1.39 -13.47
N ALA A 88 -10.41 0.37 -14.34
CA ALA A 88 -9.56 0.29 -15.51
C ALA A 88 -9.86 1.48 -16.45
N PRO A 89 -8.85 2.02 -17.14
CA PRO A 89 -9.07 3.07 -18.14
C PRO A 89 -9.92 2.53 -19.29
N SER A 90 -10.72 3.42 -19.91
CA SER A 90 -11.47 3.09 -21.12
C SER A 90 -10.50 3.15 -22.30
N GLU A 91 -10.30 2.08 -23.08
CA GLU A 91 -9.41 2.19 -24.24
C GLU A 91 -10.04 3.01 -25.39
N PRO A 92 -9.26 3.87 -26.09
CA PRO A 92 -7.93 4.39 -25.73
C PRO A 92 -8.06 5.68 -24.92
N ASP A 93 -7.66 5.67 -23.65
CA ASP A 93 -7.55 6.89 -22.85
C ASP A 93 -6.10 7.22 -22.53
N ASP A 94 -5.74 8.44 -22.92
CA ASP A 94 -4.55 9.15 -22.48
C ASP A 94 -4.78 9.80 -21.10
N GLU A 95 -5.88 9.47 -20.41
CA GLU A 95 -6.26 9.98 -19.09
C GLU A 95 -5.44 9.33 -17.96
N VAL A 96 -4.93 10.17 -17.07
CA VAL A 96 -4.25 9.74 -15.86
C VAL A 96 -5.25 9.26 -14.81
N VAL A 97 -5.24 7.95 -14.53
CA VAL A 97 -6.04 7.30 -13.48
C VAL A 97 -5.14 6.57 -12.48
N VAL A 98 -5.71 6.06 -11.38
CA VAL A 98 -4.98 5.19 -10.46
C VAL A 98 -4.61 3.90 -11.19
N GLY A 99 -3.34 3.52 -11.14
CA GLY A 99 -2.72 2.45 -11.91
C GLY A 99 -1.84 2.98 -13.06
N SER A 100 -2.07 4.21 -13.54
CA SER A 100 -1.33 4.78 -14.66
C SER A 100 0.13 5.09 -14.30
N GLU A 101 1.03 4.71 -15.20
CA GLU A 101 2.38 5.23 -15.31
C GLU A 101 2.34 6.53 -16.14
N VAL A 102 2.72 7.63 -15.51
CA VAL A 102 2.68 8.99 -16.05
C VAL A 102 4.08 9.51 -16.24
N HIS A 103 4.35 10.03 -17.43
CA HIS A 103 5.58 10.74 -17.75
C HIS A 103 5.26 12.21 -17.74
N VAL A 104 5.98 12.97 -16.92
CA VAL A 104 5.80 14.41 -16.80
C VAL A 104 7.11 15.12 -17.11
N ARG A 105 7.00 16.26 -17.79
CA ARG A 105 8.11 17.18 -18.03
C ARG A 105 7.89 18.44 -17.22
N ARG A 106 8.93 18.86 -16.51
CA ARG A 106 8.96 20.09 -15.73
C ARG A 106 9.35 21.28 -16.60
N ASP A 107 8.98 22.48 -16.17
CA ASP A 107 9.45 23.76 -16.74
C ASP A 107 10.98 23.89 -16.76
N ASP A 108 11.68 23.34 -15.76
CA ASP A 108 13.14 23.28 -15.70
C ASP A 108 13.79 22.27 -16.68
N GLY A 109 12.96 21.62 -17.51
CA GLY A 109 13.37 20.64 -18.52
C GLY A 109 13.57 19.22 -18.00
N ARG A 110 13.45 18.96 -16.69
CA ARG A 110 13.58 17.61 -16.14
C ARG A 110 12.37 16.76 -16.48
N ALA A 111 12.62 15.51 -16.85
CA ALA A 111 11.57 14.51 -17.00
C ALA A 111 11.47 13.67 -15.72
N LEU A 112 10.25 13.34 -15.32
CA LEU A 112 9.95 12.45 -14.22
C LEU A 112 8.97 11.39 -14.70
N ARG A 113 9.17 10.16 -14.25
CA ARG A 113 8.24 9.06 -14.43
C ARG A 113 7.72 8.66 -13.05
N VAL A 114 6.40 8.58 -12.92
CA VAL A 114 5.75 8.10 -11.70
C VAL A 114 4.61 7.17 -12.05
N ARG A 115 4.26 6.29 -11.12
CA ARG A 115 3.02 5.51 -11.19
C ARG A 115 2.13 5.88 -10.03
N ILE A 116 0.88 6.22 -10.32
CA ILE A 116 -0.10 6.56 -9.29
C ILE A 116 -0.73 5.26 -8.80
N VAL A 117 -0.62 4.96 -7.51
CA VAL A 117 -1.04 3.69 -6.91
C VAL A 117 -1.86 3.93 -5.62
N GLY A 118 -2.34 2.85 -5.00
CA GLY A 118 -2.93 2.89 -3.67
C GLY A 118 -1.95 3.29 -2.57
N VAL A 119 -2.46 3.61 -1.38
CA VAL A 119 -1.62 4.04 -0.25
C VAL A 119 -0.65 2.94 0.20
N ASP A 120 -1.12 1.70 0.34
CA ASP A 120 -0.29 0.56 0.75
C ASP A 120 0.73 0.11 -0.32
N GLU A 121 0.53 0.53 -1.56
CA GLU A 121 1.42 0.19 -2.70
C GLU A 121 2.53 1.22 -2.90
N SER A 122 2.43 2.37 -2.22
CA SER A 122 3.30 3.50 -2.49
C SER A 122 4.73 3.25 -2.00
N ASP A 123 5.68 3.53 -2.89
CA ASP A 123 7.11 3.48 -2.68
C ASP A 123 7.76 4.59 -3.52
N PRO A 124 7.97 5.79 -2.93
CA PRO A 124 8.59 6.91 -3.63
C PRO A 124 9.97 6.62 -4.19
N ALA A 125 10.72 5.66 -3.62
CA ALA A 125 12.05 5.29 -4.13
C ALA A 125 11.95 4.55 -5.47
N GLN A 126 10.83 3.87 -5.72
CA GLN A 126 10.51 3.20 -6.99
C GLN A 126 9.64 4.05 -7.92
N GLY A 127 9.36 5.31 -7.57
CA GLY A 127 8.45 6.16 -8.33
C GLY A 127 6.97 5.78 -8.22
N LEU A 128 6.61 4.95 -7.24
CA LEU A 128 5.24 4.59 -6.92
C LEU A 128 4.70 5.61 -5.92
N ILE A 129 3.76 6.46 -6.35
CA ILE A 129 3.20 7.52 -5.52
C ILE A 129 1.74 7.20 -5.18
N ALA A 130 1.37 7.35 -3.91
CA ALA A 130 -0.02 7.20 -3.51
C ALA A 130 -0.89 8.24 -4.23
N PHE A 131 -2.11 7.87 -4.63
CA PHE A 131 -3.08 8.78 -5.24
C PHE A 131 -3.41 10.01 -4.37
N THR A 132 -3.13 9.93 -3.07
CA THR A 132 -3.32 11.00 -2.08
C THR A 132 -2.15 11.98 -2.03
N ALA A 133 -1.01 11.68 -2.67
CA ALA A 133 0.13 12.57 -2.73
C ALA A 133 -0.23 13.83 -3.54
N PRO A 134 0.26 15.03 -3.17
CA PRO A 134 -0.11 16.28 -3.85
C PRO A 134 0.16 16.27 -5.36
N MET A 135 1.26 15.64 -5.78
CA MET A 135 1.58 15.49 -7.20
C MET A 135 0.64 14.52 -7.91
N ALA A 136 0.29 13.38 -7.30
CA ALA A 136 -0.66 12.44 -7.89
C ALA A 136 -2.05 13.08 -8.02
N ALA A 137 -2.52 13.74 -6.96
CA ALA A 137 -3.80 14.43 -6.95
C ALA A 137 -3.91 15.54 -8.00
N ALA A 138 -2.80 16.22 -8.31
CA ALA A 138 -2.75 17.23 -9.38
C ALA A 138 -2.74 16.62 -10.79
N LEU A 139 -2.26 15.39 -10.95
CA LEU A 139 -2.16 14.71 -12.24
C LEU A 139 -3.41 13.90 -12.59
N LEU A 140 -4.16 13.40 -11.61
CA LEU A 140 -5.38 12.62 -11.84
C LEU A 140 -6.40 13.38 -12.70
N GLY A 141 -6.90 12.71 -13.74
CA GLY A 141 -7.87 13.25 -14.70
C GLY A 141 -7.27 14.09 -15.82
N LEU A 142 -5.94 14.31 -15.84
CA LEU A 142 -5.26 14.97 -16.93
C LEU A 142 -4.99 14.03 -18.09
N HIS A 143 -4.89 14.58 -19.30
CA HIS A 143 -4.57 13.85 -20.52
C HIS A 143 -3.15 14.17 -21.00
N VAL A 144 -2.62 13.36 -21.91
CA VAL A 144 -1.37 13.67 -22.60
C VAL A 144 -1.45 15.04 -23.28
N GLY A 145 -0.48 15.91 -22.99
CA GLY A 145 -0.44 17.30 -23.45
C GLY A 145 -0.95 18.33 -22.43
N ASP A 146 -1.70 17.89 -21.41
CA ASP A 146 -2.17 18.78 -20.36
C ASP A 146 -1.02 19.25 -19.47
N THR A 147 -1.21 20.44 -18.91
CA THR A 147 -0.24 21.09 -18.04
C THR A 147 -0.91 21.52 -16.73
N VAL A 148 -0.24 21.28 -15.60
CA VAL A 148 -0.73 21.64 -14.26
C VAL A 148 0.38 22.24 -13.41
N GLN A 149 0.02 23.14 -12.50
CA GLN A 149 0.93 23.68 -11.49
C GLN A 149 0.88 22.81 -10.23
N ALA A 150 2.00 22.18 -9.87
CA ALA A 150 2.10 21.33 -8.68
C ALA A 150 3.45 21.53 -8.00
N LEU A 151 3.47 21.59 -6.65
CA LEU A 151 4.69 21.75 -5.86
C LEU A 151 5.59 22.93 -6.29
N GLY A 152 4.99 24.00 -6.82
CA GLY A 152 5.71 25.22 -7.25
C GLY A 152 6.45 25.11 -8.58
N THR A 153 6.11 24.12 -9.42
CA THR A 153 6.68 23.92 -10.76
C THR A 153 5.54 23.55 -11.73
N GLU A 154 5.70 23.92 -12.99
CA GLU A 154 4.78 23.49 -14.04
C GLU A 154 5.12 22.07 -14.50
N LEU A 155 4.11 21.20 -14.53
CA LEU A 155 4.21 19.81 -15.00
C LEU A 155 3.37 19.64 -16.26
N THR A 156 3.97 19.19 -17.36
CA THR A 156 3.27 18.78 -18.57
C THR A 156 3.26 17.26 -18.68
N VAL A 157 2.08 16.65 -18.86
CA VAL A 157 1.95 15.22 -19.12
C VAL A 157 2.42 14.92 -20.55
N THR A 158 3.44 14.09 -20.70
CA THR A 158 4.03 13.75 -22.01
C THR A 158 3.68 12.35 -22.49
N ALA A 159 3.34 11.45 -21.58
CA ALA A 159 2.83 10.12 -21.91
C ALA A 159 2.07 9.53 -20.72
N VAL A 160 1.03 8.75 -21.01
CA VAL A 160 0.32 7.91 -20.05
C VAL A 160 0.36 6.47 -20.54
N ARG A 161 0.66 5.54 -19.64
CA ARG A 161 0.68 4.10 -19.92
C ARG A 161 -0.01 3.38 -18.80
N PHE A 162 -0.79 2.37 -19.13
CA PHE A 162 -1.39 1.49 -18.14
C PHE A 162 -0.66 0.14 -18.14
N PRO A 163 -0.04 -0.28 -17.02
CA PRO A 163 0.63 -1.57 -16.94
C PRO A 163 -0.35 -2.73 -17.16
N GLU A 164 0.07 -3.73 -17.93
CA GLU A 164 -0.77 -4.92 -18.25
C GLU A 164 -1.24 -5.66 -16.98
N ASP A 165 -0.40 -5.67 -15.93
CA ASP A 165 -0.73 -6.28 -14.63
C ASP A 165 -1.96 -5.67 -13.95
N ASP A 166 -2.33 -4.43 -14.30
CA ASP A 166 -3.52 -3.76 -13.79
C ASP A 166 -4.66 -3.70 -14.82
N ALA A 167 -4.37 -3.93 -16.11
CA ALA A 167 -5.30 -3.77 -17.23
C ALA A 167 -6.44 -4.81 -17.25
N ALA A 168 -6.28 -5.94 -16.57
CA ALA A 168 -7.32 -6.96 -16.49
C ALA A 168 -7.39 -7.60 -15.11
N PRO A 169 -8.60 -7.87 -14.56
CA PRO A 169 -8.73 -8.88 -13.54
C PRO A 169 -8.33 -10.22 -14.18
N GLN A 170 -7.15 -10.76 -13.85
CA GLN A 170 -6.84 -12.14 -14.20
C GLN A 170 -7.95 -13.00 -13.61
N ALA A 171 -8.69 -13.67 -14.50
CA ALA A 171 -9.72 -14.63 -14.12
C ALA A 171 -9.10 -15.61 -13.11
N ALA A 172 -9.74 -15.77 -11.96
CA ALA A 172 -9.34 -16.77 -10.98
C ALA A 172 -9.17 -18.13 -11.68
N PRO A 173 -8.12 -18.91 -11.37
CA PRO A 173 -8.01 -20.25 -11.92
C PRO A 173 -9.26 -21.05 -11.54
N PRO A 174 -9.83 -21.86 -12.46
CA PRO A 174 -10.98 -22.69 -12.13
C PRO A 174 -10.61 -23.64 -10.99
N ALA A 175 -11.54 -23.76 -10.03
CA ALA A 175 -11.46 -24.64 -8.86
C ALA A 175 -11.32 -26.12 -9.25
#